data_AF-A0A2E6J6U9-F1
#
_entry.id   AF-A0A2E6J6U9-F1
#
_cell.length_a   1.000
_cell.length_b   1.000
_cell.length_c   1.000
_cell.angle_alpha   90.00
_cell.angle_beta   90.00
_cell.angle_gamma   90.00
#
_symmetry.space_group_name_H-M   'P 1'
#
loop_
_entity.id
_entity.type
_entity.pdbx_description
1 polymer ?
#
loop_
_entity_poly.entity_id
_entity_poly.type
_entity_poly.pdbx_seq_one_letter_code
_entity_poly.pdbx_strand_id
1 'polypeptide(L)'
;MLRISLTLLPLIFFIAFFAYPLFKILIYSFTNSEDTAIYPFAEILTDPYYLGRIWFTVWQAFLSMILALLAGLPIAYIFSKYEFTGKSFLQALTTVPFVMPTIVVAMGFITLFGNDGILNTGLSKFLNLNEPLIKINNSLTIILIAHTFYNYSIIVRIVSSIW
;
A
#
# COMPACT_ATOMS: atom_id res chain seq x y z
N MET A 1 -42.17 -0.96 -3.72
CA MET A 1 -41.68 -0.21 -4.89
C MET A 1 -40.57 0.79 -4.54
N LEU A 2 -40.70 1.62 -3.49
CA LEU A 2 -39.68 2.62 -3.09
C LEU A 2 -38.26 2.03 -2.85
N ARG A 3 -38.16 0.86 -2.19
CA ARG A 3 -36.88 0.19 -1.92
C ARG A 3 -36.12 -0.26 -3.18
N ILE A 4 -36.83 -0.62 -4.24
CA ILE A 4 -36.24 -1.07 -5.51
C ILE A 4 -35.71 0.14 -6.29
N SER A 5 -36.44 1.26 -6.28
CA SER A 5 -35.97 2.51 -6.91
C SER A 5 -34.72 3.06 -6.23
N LEU A 6 -34.58 2.88 -4.91
CA LEU A 6 -33.42 3.33 -4.13
C LEU A 6 -32.14 2.53 -4.42
N THR A 7 -32.25 1.26 -4.83
CA THR A 7 -31.09 0.42 -5.18
C THR A 7 -30.72 0.48 -6.65
N LEU A 8 -31.69 0.75 -7.53
CA LEU A 8 -31.46 0.86 -8.97
C LEU A 8 -30.55 2.04 -9.34
N LEU A 9 -30.72 3.19 -8.68
CA LEU A 9 -29.91 4.38 -8.99
C LEU A 9 -28.41 4.17 -8.72
N PRO A 10 -27.97 3.70 -7.53
CA PRO A 10 -26.56 3.35 -7.30
C PRO A 10 -26.05 2.25 -8.24
N LEU A 11 -26.88 1.26 -8.56
CA LEU A 11 -26.49 0.16 -9.46
C LEU A 11 -26.24 0.65 -10.88
N ILE A 12 -27.13 1.48 -11.42
CA ILE A 12 -26.98 2.08 -12.75
C ILE A 12 -25.73 2.95 -12.79
N PHE A 13 -25.49 3.75 -11.75
CA PHE A 13 -24.27 4.56 -11.64
C PHE A 13 -23.01 3.69 -11.63
N PHE A 14 -22.97 2.64 -10.81
CA PHE A 14 -21.86 1.68 -10.77
C PHE A 14 -21.62 1.04 -12.14
N ILE A 15 -22.69 0.61 -12.82
CA ILE A 15 -22.57 0.00 -14.15
C ILE A 15 -22.03 1.00 -15.16
N ALA A 16 -22.58 2.21 -15.22
CA ALA A 16 -22.21 3.21 -16.22
C ALA A 16 -20.78 3.75 -16.06
N PHE A 17 -20.35 3.98 -14.82
CA PHE A 17 -19.09 4.68 -14.53
C PHE A 17 -17.95 3.77 -14.08
N PHE A 18 -18.22 2.54 -13.65
CA PHE A 18 -17.20 1.59 -13.21
C PHE A 18 -17.17 0.33 -14.07
N ALA A 19 -18.29 -0.41 -14.12
CA ALA A 19 -18.32 -1.69 -14.81
C ALA A 19 -18.14 -1.54 -16.33
N TYR A 20 -18.81 -0.55 -16.95
CA TYR A 20 -18.75 -0.32 -18.39
C TYR A 20 -17.34 0.07 -18.87
N PRO A 21 -16.63 1.06 -18.28
CA PRO A 21 -15.25 1.37 -18.66
C PRO A 21 -14.30 0.18 -18.49
N LEU A 22 -14.39 -0.56 -17.38
CA LEU A 22 -13.57 -1.75 -17.15
C LEU A 22 -13.81 -2.82 -18.22
N PHE A 23 -15.08 -3.09 -18.53
CA PHE A 23 -15.44 -4.07 -19.55
C PHE A 23 -15.00 -3.62 -20.95
N LYS A 24 -15.07 -2.32 -21.24
CA LYS A 24 -14.56 -1.74 -22.49
C LYS A 24 -13.04 -1.89 -22.60
N ILE A 25 -12.28 -1.61 -21.54
CA ILE A 25 -10.82 -1.82 -21.52
C ILE A 25 -10.49 -3.29 -21.80
N LEU A 26 -11.23 -4.21 -21.18
CA LEU A 26 -11.08 -5.64 -21.41
C LEU A 26 -11.31 -5.99 -22.89
N ILE A 27 -12.41 -5.54 -23.49
CA ILE A 27 -12.70 -5.79 -24.92
C ILE A 27 -11.66 -5.13 -25.83
N TYR A 28 -11.24 -3.89 -25.52
CA TYR A 28 -10.21 -3.19 -26.28
C TYR A 28 -8.88 -3.97 -26.28
N SER A 29 -8.53 -4.61 -25.16
CA SER A 29 -7.35 -5.48 -25.07
C SER A 29 -7.38 -6.66 -26.04
N PHE A 30 -8.57 -7.10 -26.49
CA PHE A 30 -8.75 -8.22 -27.44
C PHE A 30 -9.00 -7.78 -28.88
N THR A 31 -9.33 -6.51 -29.13
CA THR A 31 -9.80 -6.02 -30.44
C THR A 31 -8.87 -5.02 -31.11
N ASN A 32 -7.86 -4.52 -30.39
CA ASN A 32 -6.97 -3.46 -30.86
C ASN A 32 -5.66 -3.97 -31.51
N SER A 33 -5.53 -5.29 -31.68
CA SER A 33 -4.42 -5.94 -32.41
C SER A 33 -4.94 -6.44 -33.76
N GLU A 34 -4.24 -6.13 -34.85
CA GLU A 34 -4.53 -6.68 -36.20
C GLU A 34 -4.38 -8.21 -36.22
N ASP A 35 -3.60 -8.75 -35.28
CA ASP A 35 -3.47 -10.17 -34.98
C ASP A 35 -4.48 -10.66 -33.93
N THR A 36 -4.76 -11.97 -33.94
CA THR A 36 -5.75 -12.60 -33.07
C THR A 36 -5.67 -12.13 -31.60
N ALA A 37 -6.83 -12.02 -30.96
CA ALA A 37 -7.05 -11.52 -29.60
C ALA A 37 -6.13 -12.12 -28.49
N ILE A 38 -5.39 -13.19 -28.78
CA ILE A 38 -4.52 -13.92 -27.86
C ILE A 38 -3.08 -13.37 -27.85
N TYR A 39 -2.61 -12.77 -28.95
CA TYR A 39 -1.21 -12.35 -29.09
C TYR A 39 -0.74 -11.32 -28.05
N PRO A 40 -1.53 -10.29 -27.68
CA PRO A 40 -1.11 -9.33 -26.66
C PRO A 40 -0.87 -9.96 -25.29
N PHE A 41 -1.65 -10.99 -24.92
CA PHE A 41 -1.49 -11.69 -23.65
C PHE A 41 -0.32 -12.67 -23.67
N ALA A 42 -0.11 -13.36 -24.80
CA ALA A 42 1.04 -14.23 -24.98
C ALA A 42 2.35 -13.43 -24.92
N GLU A 43 2.39 -12.22 -25.50
CA GLU A 43 3.54 -11.32 -25.44
C GLU A 43 3.86 -10.94 -23.98
N ILE A 44 2.88 -10.49 -23.21
CA ILE A 44 3.06 -10.15 -21.78
C ILE A 44 3.58 -11.35 -20.97
N LEU A 45 3.12 -12.56 -21.27
CA LEU A 45 3.49 -13.78 -20.55
C LEU A 45 4.80 -14.41 -21.04
N THR A 46 5.38 -13.93 -22.14
CA THR A 46 6.63 -14.45 -22.70
C THR A 46 7.77 -13.44 -22.62
N ASP A 47 7.46 -12.15 -22.59
CA ASP A 47 8.44 -11.07 -22.51
C ASP A 47 9.03 -11.00 -21.08
N PRO A 48 10.35 -11.21 -20.93
CA PRO A 48 11.06 -11.18 -19.66
C PRO A 48 10.89 -9.86 -18.89
N TYR A 49 10.68 -8.74 -19.59
CA TYR A 49 10.45 -7.44 -18.95
C TYR A 49 9.17 -7.47 -18.13
N TYR A 50 8.03 -7.85 -18.72
CA TYR A 50 6.75 -7.89 -18.00
C TYR A 50 6.76 -8.94 -16.90
N LEU A 51 7.28 -10.14 -17.18
CA LEU A 51 7.40 -11.20 -16.18
C LEU A 51 8.24 -10.76 -14.97
N GLY A 52 9.36 -10.07 -15.20
CA GLY A 52 10.20 -9.52 -14.14
C GLY A 52 9.47 -8.51 -13.27
N ARG A 53 8.63 -7.64 -13.87
CA ARG A 53 7.84 -6.64 -13.14
C ARG A 53 6.69 -7.25 -12.35
N ILE A 54 6.02 -8.24 -12.92
CA ILE A 54 4.97 -9.02 -12.24
C ILE A 54 5.58 -9.74 -11.04
N TRP A 55 6.68 -10.48 -11.25
CA TRP A 55 7.36 -11.20 -10.19
C TRP A 55 7.84 -10.26 -9.08
N PHE A 56 8.50 -9.15 -9.44
CA PHE A 56 8.95 -8.15 -8.46
C PHE A 56 7.78 -7.65 -7.62
N THR A 57 6.64 -7.32 -8.25
CA THR A 57 5.45 -6.79 -7.56
C THR A 57 4.83 -7.82 -6.62
N VAL A 58 4.66 -9.07 -7.08
CA VAL A 58 4.08 -10.16 -6.25
C VAL A 58 4.99 -10.48 -5.07
N TRP A 59 6.28 -10.67 -5.32
CA TRP A 59 7.27 -10.94 -4.29
C TRP A 59 7.36 -9.81 -3.26
N GLN A 60 7.42 -8.56 -3.73
CA GLN A 60 7.47 -7.39 -2.87
C GLN A 60 6.19 -7.23 -2.04
N ALA A 61 5.02 -7.48 -2.62
CA ALA A 61 3.74 -7.45 -1.91
C ALA A 61 3.68 -8.52 -0.81
N PHE A 62 4.17 -9.73 -1.10
CA PHE A 62 4.27 -10.81 -0.12
C PHE A 62 5.16 -10.44 1.07
N LEU A 63 6.36 -9.89 0.82
CA LEU A 63 7.23 -9.40 1.89
C LEU A 63 6.57 -8.29 2.71
N SER A 64 5.87 -7.36 2.05
CA SER A 64 5.17 -6.26 2.73
C SER A 64 4.05 -6.77 3.63
N MET A 65 3.31 -7.78 3.16
CA MET A 65 2.27 -8.44 3.96
C MET A 65 2.86 -9.07 5.22
N ILE A 66 3.96 -9.82 5.11
CA ILE A 66 4.62 -10.44 6.26
C ILE A 66 5.07 -9.38 7.27
N LEU A 67 5.76 -8.34 6.81
CA LEU A 67 6.25 -7.27 7.69
C LEU A 67 5.10 -6.52 8.37
N ALA A 68 4.01 -6.26 7.65
CA ALA A 68 2.82 -5.64 8.22
C ALA A 68 2.16 -6.51 9.28
N LEU A 69 2.08 -7.83 9.08
CA LEU A 69 1.57 -8.77 10.08
C LEU A 69 2.46 -8.82 11.32
N LEU A 70 3.78 -8.89 11.14
CA LEU A 70 4.74 -8.90 12.24
C LEU A 70 4.68 -7.61 13.06
N ALA A 71 4.44 -6.46 12.44
CA ALA A 71 4.28 -5.19 13.13
C ALA A 71 2.89 -5.05 13.78
N GLY A 72 1.83 -5.41 13.07
CA GLY A 72 0.45 -5.14 13.45
C GLY A 72 -0.14 -6.12 14.47
N LEU A 73 0.15 -7.42 14.35
CA LEU A 73 -0.44 -8.44 15.22
C LEU A 73 -0.05 -8.28 16.70
N PRO A 74 1.22 -8.01 17.07
CA PRO A 74 1.57 -7.80 18.48
C PRO A 74 0.84 -6.59 19.08
N ILE A 75 0.73 -5.50 18.32
CA ILE A 75 0.02 -4.29 18.76
C ILE A 75 -1.48 -4.59 18.91
N ALA A 76 -2.08 -5.29 17.95
CA ALA A 76 -3.49 -5.68 18.01
C ALA A 76 -3.77 -6.55 19.23
N TYR A 77 -2.90 -7.52 19.51
CA TYR A 77 -3.00 -8.39 20.68
C TYR A 77 -2.90 -7.59 21.99
N ILE A 78 -1.99 -6.62 22.08
CA ILE A 78 -1.87 -5.78 23.27
C ILE A 78 -3.17 -4.97 23.49
N PHE A 79 -3.71 -4.38 22.42
CA PHE A 79 -4.93 -3.59 22.50
C PHE A 79 -6.20 -4.41 22.76
N SER A 80 -6.28 -5.67 22.33
CA SER A 80 -7.43 -6.51 22.69
C SER A 80 -7.32 -7.09 24.09
N LYS A 81 -6.11 -7.46 24.53
CA LYS A 81 -5.92 -8.24 25.76
C LYS A 81 -5.79 -7.38 27.03
N TYR A 82 -5.23 -6.19 26.93
CA TYR A 82 -4.88 -5.37 28.10
C TYR A 82 -5.68 -4.07 28.17
N GLU A 83 -6.01 -3.67 29.39
CA GLU A 83 -6.54 -2.35 29.72
C GLU A 83 -5.45 -1.54 30.43
N PHE A 84 -5.14 -0.36 29.91
CA PHE A 84 -4.12 0.52 30.47
C PHE A 84 -4.40 1.98 30.14
N THR A 85 -3.91 2.89 30.99
CA THR A 85 -4.07 4.33 30.81
C THR A 85 -3.41 4.80 29.50
N GLY A 86 -4.15 5.54 28.67
CA GLY A 86 -3.67 6.03 27.38
C GLY A 86 -3.90 5.09 26.19
N LYS A 87 -4.54 3.93 26.40
CA LYS A 87 -4.91 2.98 25.32
C LYS A 87 -5.66 3.66 24.17
N SER A 88 -6.67 4.46 24.45
CA SER A 88 -7.45 5.16 23.41
C SER A 88 -6.61 6.16 22.60
N PHE A 89 -5.65 6.83 23.23
CA PHE A 89 -4.73 7.73 22.54
C PHE A 89 -3.77 6.96 21.62
N LEU A 90 -3.20 5.85 22.10
CA LEU A 90 -2.33 5.00 21.29
C LEU A 90 -3.10 4.35 20.13
N GLN A 91 -4.33 3.90 20.36
CA GLN A 91 -5.21 3.44 19.29
C GLN A 91 -5.45 4.54 18.24
N ALA A 92 -5.72 5.77 18.66
CA ALA A 92 -5.86 6.90 17.74
C ALA A 92 -4.55 7.18 16.96
N LEU A 93 -3.38 7.09 17.59
CA LEU A 93 -2.10 7.21 16.88
C LEU A 93 -1.91 6.11 15.83
N THR A 94 -2.32 4.87 16.13
CA THR A 94 -2.20 3.78 15.15
C THR A 94 -3.10 3.94 13.94
N THR A 95 -4.14 4.78 13.97
CA THR A 95 -4.99 5.04 12.79
C THR A 95 -4.45 6.14 11.88
N VAL A 96 -3.49 6.94 12.36
CA VAL A 96 -2.87 8.05 11.60
C VAL A 96 -2.37 7.60 10.22
N PRO A 97 -1.59 6.51 10.07
CA PRO A 97 -1.10 6.09 8.75
C PRO A 97 -2.21 5.85 7.73
N PHE A 98 -3.34 5.31 8.17
CA PHE A 98 -4.48 4.96 7.31
C PHE A 98 -5.22 6.20 6.78
N VAL A 99 -5.27 7.27 7.59
CA VAL A 99 -5.99 8.51 7.22
C VAL A 99 -5.11 9.51 6.49
N MET A 100 -3.79 9.33 6.53
CA MET A 100 -2.86 10.23 5.86
C MET A 100 -2.98 10.12 4.33
N PRO A 101 -3.02 11.26 3.60
CA PRO A 101 -2.91 11.25 2.16
C PRO A 101 -1.57 10.66 1.72
N THR A 102 -1.57 9.91 0.60
CA THR A 102 -0.39 9.16 0.17
C THR A 102 0.85 10.03 0.00
N ILE A 103 0.66 11.23 -0.55
CA ILE A 103 1.73 12.21 -0.77
C ILE A 103 2.34 12.72 0.55
N VAL A 104 1.55 12.86 1.61
CA VAL A 104 2.03 13.37 2.90
C VAL A 104 2.98 12.36 3.55
N VAL A 105 2.65 11.07 3.47
CA VAL A 105 3.56 10.02 3.96
C VAL A 105 4.82 9.95 3.11
N ALA A 106 4.70 10.03 1.79
CA ALA A 106 5.87 10.05 0.91
C ALA A 106 6.83 11.20 1.28
N MET A 107 6.31 12.41 1.45
CA MET A 107 7.09 13.56 1.90
C MET A 107 7.67 13.34 3.29
N GLY A 108 6.90 12.80 4.24
CA GLY A 108 7.39 12.48 5.57
C GLY A 108 8.55 11.48 5.56
N PHE A 109 8.46 10.44 4.73
CA PHE A 109 9.54 9.46 4.55
C PHE A 109 10.77 10.07 3.86
N ILE A 110 10.60 10.95 2.88
CA ILE A 110 11.72 11.68 2.26
C ILE A 110 12.39 12.60 3.28
N THR A 111 11.61 13.35 4.06
CA THR A 111 12.14 14.24 5.10
C THR A 111 12.82 13.46 6.22
N LEU A 112 12.39 12.24 6.53
CA LEU A 112 12.95 11.43 7.60
C LEU A 112 14.17 10.60 7.14
N PHE A 113 13.99 9.83 6.06
CA PHE A 113 14.94 8.82 5.56
C PHE A 113 15.68 9.21 4.28
N GLY A 114 15.36 10.37 3.69
CA GLY A 114 16.08 10.87 2.52
C GLY A 114 17.57 11.06 2.79
N ASN A 115 18.37 11.12 1.73
CA ASN A 115 19.81 11.41 1.83
C ASN A 115 20.09 12.69 2.67
N ASP A 116 19.28 13.74 2.48
CA ASP A 116 19.33 14.99 3.27
C ASP A 116 18.24 15.06 4.35
N GLY A 117 17.69 13.90 4.76
CA GLY A 117 16.64 13.81 5.76
C GLY A 117 17.16 13.95 7.19
N ILE A 118 16.25 14.21 8.12
CA ILE A 118 16.52 14.48 9.54
C ILE A 118 17.39 13.38 10.17
N LEU A 119 17.14 12.11 9.85
CA LEU A 119 17.95 11.01 10.37
C LEU A 119 19.38 11.08 9.87
N ASN A 120 19.59 11.16 8.56
CA ASN A 120 20.94 11.23 7.99
C ASN A 120 21.70 12.47 8.45
N THR A 121 21.06 13.64 8.46
CA THR A 121 21.70 14.88 8.95
C THR A 121 22.10 14.75 10.42
N GLY A 122 21.23 14.20 11.28
CA GLY A 122 21.51 14.00 12.69
C GLY A 122 22.64 12.98 12.92
N LEU A 123 22.57 11.83 12.24
CA LEU A 123 23.56 10.76 12.34
C LEU A 123 24.92 11.18 11.78
N SER A 124 24.98 11.82 10.61
CA SER A 124 26.23 12.29 10.01
C SER A 124 26.88 13.38 10.87
N LYS A 125 26.10 14.26 11.51
CA LYS A 125 26.64 15.23 12.48
C LYS A 125 27.18 14.54 13.73
N PHE A 126 26.47 13.55 14.25
CA PHE A 126 26.88 12.81 15.45
C PHE A 126 28.15 11.97 15.22
N LEU A 127 28.25 11.32 14.05
CA LEU A 127 29.38 10.47 13.68
C LEU A 127 30.47 11.22 12.89
N ASN A 128 30.32 12.53 12.68
CA ASN A 128 31.23 13.39 11.95
C ASN A 128 31.55 12.87 10.53
N LEU A 129 30.51 12.44 9.80
CA LEU A 129 30.60 11.90 8.45
C LEU A 129 30.22 12.93 7.40
N ASN A 130 30.89 12.87 6.24
CA ASN A 130 30.62 13.74 5.09
C ASN A 130 29.57 13.17 4.14
N GLU A 131 29.18 11.91 4.31
CA GLU A 131 28.18 11.24 3.49
C GLU A 131 27.01 10.72 4.35
N PRO A 132 25.81 10.59 3.75
CA PRO A 132 24.67 9.98 4.43
C PRO A 132 24.92 8.49 4.64
N LEU A 133 24.68 8.00 5.86
CA LEU A 133 24.80 6.59 6.23
C LEU A 133 23.71 5.73 5.60
N ILE A 134 22.48 6.24 5.63
CA ILE A 134 21.29 5.52 5.22
C ILE A 134 20.93 5.97 3.80
N LYS A 135 21.42 5.24 2.80
CA LYS A 135 21.15 5.51 1.37
C LYS A 135 20.05 4.59 0.84
N ILE A 136 18.84 4.73 1.36
CA ILE A 136 17.70 3.87 0.99
C ILE A 136 16.73 4.52 0.00
N ASN A 137 17.07 5.69 -0.55
CA ASN A 137 16.28 6.34 -1.60
C ASN A 137 16.10 5.41 -2.80
N ASN A 138 14.87 5.34 -3.34
CA ASN A 138 14.52 4.47 -4.47
C ASN A 138 14.84 2.98 -4.28
N SER A 139 14.96 2.52 -3.03
CA SER A 139 15.26 1.12 -2.71
C SER A 139 14.00 0.31 -2.35
N LEU A 140 14.11 -1.01 -2.41
CA LEU A 140 13.07 -1.89 -1.88
C LEU A 140 12.81 -1.63 -0.39
N THR A 141 13.85 -1.30 0.38
CA THR A 141 13.75 -1.07 1.83
C THR A 141 12.77 0.04 2.17
N ILE A 142 12.85 1.20 1.50
CA ILE A 142 11.95 2.31 1.82
C ILE A 142 10.50 2.00 1.40
N ILE A 143 10.30 1.22 0.33
CA ILE A 143 8.99 0.72 -0.09
C ILE A 143 8.42 -0.21 0.99
N LEU A 144 9.20 -1.16 1.50
CA LEU A 144 8.77 -2.11 2.52
C LEU A 144 8.42 -1.40 3.84
N ILE A 145 9.22 -0.42 4.27
CA ILE A 145 8.93 0.35 5.49
C ILE A 145 7.65 1.17 5.31
N ALA A 146 7.48 1.84 4.16
CA ALA A 146 6.28 2.61 3.86
C ALA A 146 5.01 1.72 3.81
N HIS A 147 5.08 0.58 3.12
CA HIS A 147 3.96 -0.37 3.12
C HIS A 147 3.66 -0.95 4.49
N THR A 148 4.69 -1.24 5.30
CA THR A 148 4.49 -1.69 6.68
C THR A 148 3.79 -0.61 7.48
N PHE A 149 4.24 0.65 7.39
CA PHE A 149 3.65 1.81 8.04
C PHE A 149 2.15 1.99 7.69
N TYR A 150 1.77 1.83 6.42
CA TYR A 150 0.35 1.86 6.06
C TYR A 150 -0.41 0.65 6.57
N ASN A 151 0.08 -0.56 6.28
CA ASN A 151 -0.73 -1.76 6.44
C ASN A 151 -0.83 -2.25 7.90
N TYR A 152 0.14 -1.94 8.77
CA TYR A 152 0.04 -2.30 10.18
C TYR A 152 -1.19 -1.64 10.84
N SER A 153 -1.51 -0.39 10.45
CA SER A 153 -2.67 0.33 10.99
C SER A 153 -4.00 -0.37 10.70
N ILE A 154 -4.13 -0.92 9.49
CA ILE A 154 -5.29 -1.69 9.05
C ILE A 154 -5.39 -2.99 9.87
N ILE A 155 -4.27 -3.70 10.03
CA ILE A 155 -4.22 -4.95 10.81
C ILE A 155 -4.62 -4.69 12.26
N VAL A 156 -4.03 -3.67 12.90
CA VAL A 156 -4.37 -3.29 14.27
C VAL A 156 -5.85 -2.98 14.39
N ARG A 157 -6.41 -2.17 13.48
CA ARG A 157 -7.83 -1.78 13.52
C ARG A 157 -8.77 -2.97 13.34
N ILE A 158 -8.51 -3.84 12.37
CA ILE A 158 -9.39 -4.98 12.07
C ILE A 158 -9.28 -6.02 13.18
N VAL A 159 -8.07 -6.45 13.53
CA VAL A 159 -7.85 -7.57 14.45
C VAL A 159 -8.23 -7.20 15.89
N SER A 160 -7.86 -6.00 16.36
CA SER A 160 -8.22 -5.59 17.74
C SER A 160 -9.73 -5.39 17.95
N SER A 161 -10.50 -5.21 16.87
CA SER A 161 -11.97 -5.09 16.95
C SER A 161 -12.69 -6.43 17.04
N ILE A 162 -12.00 -7.54 16.71
CA ILE A 162 -12.58 -8.88 16.60
C ILE A 162 -12.20 -9.76 17.81
N TRP A 163 -11.11 -9.44 18.51
CA TRP A 163 -10.57 -10.20 19.65
C TRP A 163 -10.92 -9.55 20.98
#